data_AF-A0AAU8RIG1-F1
#
_entry.id   AF-A0AAU8RIG1-F1
#
_cell.length_a   1.000
_cell.length_b   1.000
_cell.length_c   1.000
_cell.angle_alpha   90.00
_cell.angle_beta   90.00
_cell.angle_gamma   90.00
#
_symmetry.space_group_name_H-M   'P 1'
#
loop_
_entity.id
_entity.type
_entity.pdbx_description
1 polymer ?
#
loop_
_entity_poly.entity_id
_entity_poly.type
_entity_poly.pdbx_seq_one_letter_code
_entity_poly.pdbx_strand_id
1 'polypeptide(L)'
;MEILNKKERISAFLLFLLMFLVTIVLLFVAVFFSYKLPWKENDVLRAENKKIQYEFMYQKQFINELKRVDVLIDSLDKTKQGNIFLEQSINSDLVKIKNDIPKDSLENRNMYENLILTYKKLLDAKRDLKQVANAKTEIDKLDKQLDDYEDQIRNLETALELARRINRNQ
;
A
#
# COMPACT_ATOMS: atom_id res chain seq x y z
N MET A 1 -80.97 0.02 51.68
CA MET A 1 -80.18 -1.14 51.22
C MET A 1 -78.72 -0.81 51.41
N GLU A 2 -78.10 -1.33 52.46
CA GLU A 2 -76.65 -1.23 52.61
C GLU A 2 -76.00 -2.10 51.53
N ILE A 3 -75.05 -1.50 50.81
CA ILE A 3 -74.36 -2.18 49.72
C ILE A 3 -73.43 -3.22 50.35
N LEU A 4 -73.87 -4.49 50.36
CA LEU A 4 -73.02 -5.64 50.70
C LEU A 4 -71.84 -5.66 49.70
N ASN A 5 -70.62 -5.93 50.20
CA ASN A 5 -69.34 -5.98 49.46
C ASN A 5 -68.63 -4.66 49.10
N LYS A 6 -68.70 -3.63 49.97
CA LYS A 6 -67.83 -2.43 49.85
C LYS A 6 -66.32 -2.75 49.78
N LYS A 7 -65.84 -3.72 50.57
CA LYS A 7 -64.41 -4.10 50.61
C LYS A 7 -63.93 -4.75 49.31
N GLU A 8 -64.71 -5.66 48.75
CA GLU A 8 -64.35 -6.32 47.49
C GLU A 8 -64.31 -5.35 46.32
N ARG A 9 -65.24 -4.37 46.26
CA ARG A 9 -65.21 -3.33 45.23
C ARG A 9 -63.98 -2.43 45.33
N ILE A 10 -63.57 -2.06 46.54
CA ILE A 10 -62.36 -1.23 46.74
C ILE A 10 -61.11 -2.03 46.35
N SER A 11 -61.05 -3.32 46.70
CA SER A 11 -59.94 -4.20 46.31
C SER A 11 -59.86 -4.38 44.80
N ALA A 12 -61.00 -4.61 44.14
CA ALA A 12 -61.07 -4.73 42.67
C ALA A 12 -60.69 -3.41 41.98
N PHE A 13 -61.11 -2.27 42.52
CA PHE A 13 -60.73 -0.96 42.02
C PHE A 13 -59.24 -0.67 42.19
N LEU A 14 -58.65 -1.01 43.34
CA LEU A 14 -57.20 -0.89 43.58
C LEU A 14 -56.39 -1.79 42.65
N LEU A 15 -56.84 -3.03 42.44
CA LEU A 15 -56.21 -3.95 41.48
C LEU A 15 -56.28 -3.41 40.06
N PHE A 16 -57.43 -2.86 39.65
CA PHE A 16 -57.60 -2.21 38.35
C PHE A 16 -56.67 -0.99 38.21
N LEU A 17 -56.62 -0.12 39.23
CA LEU A 17 -55.76 1.06 39.22
C LEU A 17 -54.27 0.69 39.14
N LEU A 18 -53.86 -0.36 39.85
CA LEU A 18 -52.51 -0.90 39.80
C LEU A 18 -52.19 -1.42 38.39
N MET A 19 -53.05 -2.27 37.82
CA MET A 19 -52.86 -2.81 36.47
C MET A 19 -52.85 -1.69 35.42
N PHE A 20 -53.67 -0.67 35.58
CA PHE A 20 -53.71 0.51 34.72
C PHE A 20 -52.42 1.34 34.80
N LEU A 21 -51.86 1.54 36.00
CA LEU A 21 -50.56 2.19 36.16
C LEU A 21 -49.43 1.37 35.52
N VAL A 22 -49.45 0.05 35.70
CA VAL A 22 -48.45 -0.85 35.11
C VAL A 22 -48.49 -0.79 33.58
N THR A 23 -49.67 -0.81 32.97
CA THR A 23 -49.80 -0.71 31.51
C THR A 23 -49.35 0.65 30.98
N ILE A 24 -49.64 1.75 31.70
CA ILE A 24 -49.15 3.08 31.36
C ILE A 24 -47.61 3.13 31.39
N VAL A 25 -46.99 2.64 32.46
CA VAL A 25 -45.52 2.62 32.58
C VAL A 25 -44.91 1.78 31.45
N LEU A 26 -45.50 0.62 31.14
CA LEU A 26 -45.03 -0.25 30.08
C LEU A 26 -45.11 0.43 28.70
N LEU A 27 -46.20 1.17 28.42
CA LEU A 27 -46.32 1.99 27.20
C LEU A 27 -45.25 3.08 27.14
N PHE A 28 -45.01 3.81 28.24
CA PHE A 28 -43.97 4.85 28.27
C PHE A 28 -42.57 4.27 28.04
N VAL A 29 -42.26 3.13 28.65
CA VAL A 29 -40.98 2.43 28.42
C VAL A 29 -40.85 1.99 26.96
N ALA A 30 -41.88 1.39 26.38
CA ALA A 30 -41.88 0.97 24.98
C ALA A 30 -41.65 2.16 24.01
N VAL A 31 -42.36 3.27 24.22
CA VAL A 31 -42.18 4.50 23.41
C VAL A 31 -40.79 5.09 23.61
N PHE A 32 -40.28 5.12 24.84
CA PHE A 32 -38.94 5.64 25.14
C PHE A 32 -37.85 4.82 24.44
N PHE A 33 -37.91 3.48 24.51
CA PHE A 33 -36.97 2.61 23.79
C PHE A 33 -37.10 2.77 22.28
N SER A 34 -38.33 2.88 21.75
CA SER A 34 -38.56 3.09 20.33
C SER A 34 -37.98 4.41 19.80
N TYR A 35 -37.86 5.45 20.64
CA TYR A 35 -37.32 6.74 20.23
C TYR A 35 -35.81 6.87 20.44
N LYS A 36 -35.28 6.36 21.56
CA LYS A 36 -33.84 6.47 21.87
C LYS A 36 -32.96 5.53 21.05
N LEU A 37 -33.47 4.36 20.70
CA LEU A 37 -32.70 3.33 19.98
C LEU A 37 -32.29 3.81 18.56
N PRO A 38 -33.18 4.40 17.75
CA PRO A 38 -32.80 4.98 16.44
C PRO A 38 -31.73 6.07 16.52
N TRP A 39 -31.70 6.85 17.61
CA TRP A 39 -30.74 7.94 17.77
C TRP A 39 -29.33 7.41 18.01
N LYS A 40 -29.21 6.41 18.90
CA LYS A 40 -27.93 5.77 19.19
C LYS A 40 -27.40 5.01 17.98
N GLU A 41 -28.28 4.34 17.23
CA GLU A 41 -27.91 3.68 15.98
C GLU A 41 -27.41 4.69 14.94
N ASN A 42 -28.09 5.82 14.76
CA ASN A 42 -27.65 6.87 13.84
C ASN A 42 -26.30 7.46 14.26
N ASP A 43 -26.06 7.67 15.55
CA ASP A 43 -24.77 8.16 16.04
C ASP A 43 -23.63 7.17 15.77
N VAL A 44 -23.86 5.87 16.00
CA VAL A 44 -22.90 4.81 15.66
C VAL A 44 -22.65 4.76 14.16
N LEU A 45 -23.71 4.76 13.33
CA LEU A 45 -23.60 4.76 11.87
C LEU A 45 -22.87 6.01 11.34
N ARG A 46 -23.07 7.19 11.97
CA ARG A 46 -22.33 8.41 11.63
C ARG A 46 -20.85 8.30 11.99
N ALA A 47 -20.53 7.71 13.13
CA ALA A 47 -19.15 7.48 13.54
C ALA A 47 -18.45 6.51 12.60
N GLU A 48 -19.11 5.41 12.23
CA GLU A 48 -18.61 4.42 11.28
C GLU A 48 -18.41 5.03 9.88
N ASN A 49 -19.40 5.78 9.37
CA ASN A 49 -19.27 6.50 8.11
C ASN A 49 -18.07 7.46 8.10
N LYS A 50 -17.81 8.18 9.20
CA LYS A 50 -16.64 9.04 9.31
C LYS A 50 -15.33 8.25 9.26
N LYS A 51 -15.26 7.09 9.91
CA LYS A 51 -14.09 6.20 9.84
C LYS A 51 -13.85 5.73 8.40
N ILE A 52 -14.90 5.25 7.72
CA ILE A 52 -14.83 4.81 6.32
C ILE A 52 -14.39 5.96 5.39
N GLN A 53 -14.96 7.17 5.56
CA GLN A 53 -14.55 8.33 4.76
C GLN A 53 -13.08 8.68 4.97
N TYR A 54 -12.60 8.65 6.22
CA TYR A 54 -11.20 8.87 6.53
C TYR A 54 -10.30 7.81 5.87
N GLU A 55 -10.65 6.54 5.97
CA GLU A 55 -9.91 5.44 5.32
C GLU A 55 -9.87 5.62 3.81
N PHE A 56 -10.99 5.97 3.17
CA PHE A 56 -11.05 6.20 1.73
C PHE A 56 -10.19 7.40 1.28
N MET A 57 -10.23 8.50 2.03
CA MET A 57 -9.38 9.66 1.77
C MET A 57 -7.91 9.31 1.89
N TYR A 58 -7.53 8.60 2.95
CA TYR A 58 -6.17 8.13 3.16
C TYR A 58 -5.72 7.19 2.03
N GLN A 59 -6.53 6.20 1.66
CA GLN A 59 -6.25 5.28 0.53
C GLN A 59 -6.00 6.05 -0.77
N LYS A 60 -6.83 7.04 -1.08
CA LYS A 60 -6.66 7.85 -2.28
C LYS A 60 -5.36 8.64 -2.26
N GLN A 61 -5.00 9.23 -1.11
CA GLN A 61 -3.73 9.94 -0.95
C GLN A 61 -2.54 8.99 -1.10
N PHE A 62 -2.56 7.86 -0.41
CA PHE A 62 -1.53 6.83 -0.46
C PHE A 62 -1.29 6.32 -1.89
N ILE A 63 -2.37 6.02 -2.64
CA ILE A 63 -2.25 5.57 -4.04
C ILE A 63 -1.65 6.67 -4.91
N ASN A 64 -2.01 7.93 -4.70
CA ASN A 64 -1.43 9.04 -5.47
C ASN A 64 0.07 9.21 -5.18
N GLU A 65 0.47 9.02 -3.92
CA GLU A 65 1.89 9.01 -3.53
C GLU A 65 2.65 7.87 -4.19
N LEU A 66 2.12 6.64 -4.17
CA LEU A 66 2.73 5.50 -4.87
C LEU A 66 2.80 5.70 -6.38
N LYS A 67 1.78 6.30 -7.01
CA LYS A 67 1.83 6.63 -8.44
C LYS A 67 2.97 7.59 -8.78
N ARG A 68 3.33 8.52 -7.89
CA ARG A 68 4.50 9.38 -8.10
C ARG A 68 5.78 8.57 -8.08
N VAL A 69 5.92 7.65 -7.12
CA VAL A 69 7.05 6.73 -7.02
C VAL A 69 7.15 5.86 -8.29
N ASP A 70 6.02 5.35 -8.78
CA ASP A 70 5.93 4.57 -10.02
C ASP A 70 6.51 5.31 -11.24
N VAL A 71 6.09 6.56 -11.43
CA VAL A 71 6.59 7.42 -12.52
C VAL A 71 8.10 7.69 -12.39
N LEU A 72 8.61 7.83 -11.16
CA LEU A 72 10.05 7.98 -10.93
C LEU A 72 10.81 6.69 -11.26
N ILE A 73 10.28 5.52 -10.88
CA ILE A 73 10.85 4.21 -11.22
C ILE A 73 10.87 4.00 -12.74
N ASP A 74 9.84 4.42 -13.47
CA ASP A 74 9.81 4.37 -14.94
C ASP A 74 10.79 5.36 -15.60
N SER A 75 11.09 6.45 -14.90
CA SER A 75 12.09 7.41 -15.38
C SER A 75 13.52 6.89 -15.26
N LEU A 76 13.79 5.88 -14.43
CA LEU A 76 15.11 5.23 -14.35
C LEU A 76 15.54 4.60 -15.67
N ASP A 77 14.59 4.07 -16.44
CA ASP A 77 14.84 3.42 -17.74
C ASP A 77 15.26 4.44 -18.82
N LYS A 78 14.82 5.70 -18.69
CA LYS A 78 15.12 6.77 -19.66
C LYS A 78 16.52 7.35 -19.49
N THR A 79 17.16 7.11 -18.36
CA THR A 79 18.49 7.65 -18.07
C THR A 79 19.57 6.66 -18.54
N LYS A 80 20.50 7.08 -19.41
CA LYS A 80 21.57 6.20 -19.91
C LYS A 80 22.59 5.80 -18.83
N GLN A 81 22.69 6.58 -17.75
CA GLN A 81 23.49 6.25 -16.57
C GLN A 81 22.55 6.24 -15.37
N GLY A 82 22.63 5.19 -14.54
CA GLY A 82 21.83 5.05 -13.32
C GLY A 82 21.90 6.33 -12.51
N ASN A 83 20.79 7.08 -12.48
CA ASN A 83 20.77 8.35 -11.79
C ASN A 83 20.62 8.06 -10.30
N ILE A 84 21.75 7.91 -9.61
CA ILE A 84 21.83 7.64 -8.17
C ILE A 84 20.96 8.64 -7.37
N PHE A 85 20.87 9.89 -7.83
CA PHE A 85 19.99 10.89 -7.22
C PHE A 85 18.51 10.52 -7.32
N LEU A 86 18.08 9.96 -8.46
CA LEU A 86 16.70 9.51 -8.65
C LEU A 86 16.41 8.32 -7.73
N GLU A 87 17.34 7.35 -7.63
CA GLU A 87 17.20 6.20 -6.72
C GLU A 87 17.12 6.64 -5.24
N GLN A 88 17.94 7.61 -4.84
CA GLN A 88 17.89 8.19 -3.49
C GLN A 88 16.57 8.91 -3.23
N SER A 89 16.07 9.66 -4.22
CA SER A 89 14.77 10.33 -4.13
C SER A 89 13.63 9.33 -3.96
N ILE A 90 13.60 8.26 -4.77
CA ILE A 90 12.60 7.20 -4.70
C ILE A 90 12.62 6.54 -3.32
N ASN A 91 13.81 6.19 -2.81
CA ASN A 91 13.95 5.61 -1.47
C ASN A 91 13.47 6.55 -0.36
N SER A 92 13.82 7.84 -0.45
CA SER A 92 13.33 8.86 0.47
C SER A 92 11.81 8.94 0.46
N ASP A 93 11.19 8.94 -0.71
CA ASP A 93 9.74 9.02 -0.85
C ASP A 93 9.04 7.77 -0.30
N LEU A 94 9.58 6.57 -0.56
CA LEU A 94 9.08 5.33 0.04
C LEU A 94 9.17 5.34 1.58
N VAL A 95 10.24 5.89 2.15
CA VAL A 95 10.39 6.05 3.61
C VAL A 95 9.37 7.05 4.17
N LYS A 96 9.15 8.17 3.48
CA LYS A 96 8.12 9.15 3.88
C LYS A 96 6.74 8.51 3.88
N ILE A 97 6.34 7.87 2.78
CA ILE A 97 5.06 7.16 2.67
C ILE A 97 4.90 6.14 3.81
N LYS A 98 5.98 5.39 4.14
CA LYS A 98 5.95 4.43 5.25
C LYS A 98 5.72 5.10 6.61
N ASN A 99 6.38 6.23 6.86
CA ASN A 99 6.24 6.97 8.11
C ASN A 99 4.88 7.65 8.24
N ASP A 100 4.28 8.02 7.11
CA ASP A 100 2.97 8.64 7.03
C ASP A 100 1.83 7.63 7.22
N ILE A 101 2.11 6.32 7.32
CA ILE A 101 1.11 5.30 7.70
C ILE A 101 0.71 5.50 9.18
N PRO A 102 -0.57 5.83 9.45
CA PRO A 102 -1.10 5.86 10.80
C PRO A 102 -0.88 4.55 11.56
N LYS A 103 -0.37 4.64 12.78
CA LYS A 103 -0.02 3.47 13.59
C LYS A 103 -1.23 2.71 14.14
N ASP A 104 -2.29 3.44 14.50
CA ASP A 104 -3.39 2.93 15.32
C ASP A 104 -4.78 3.00 14.65
N SER A 105 -4.89 3.59 13.45
CA SER A 105 -6.20 3.93 12.85
C SER A 105 -6.54 3.24 11.54
N LEU A 106 -5.65 2.40 10.99
CA LEU A 106 -5.90 1.68 9.74
C LEU A 106 -6.05 0.19 9.99
N GLU A 107 -7.19 -0.38 9.60
CA GLU A 107 -7.42 -1.83 9.66
C GLU A 107 -6.42 -2.62 8.82
N ASN A 108 -6.01 -2.08 7.67
CA ASN A 108 -5.20 -2.78 6.69
C ASN A 108 -3.75 -2.27 6.60
N ARG A 109 -3.13 -1.96 7.75
CA ARG A 109 -1.73 -1.50 7.81
C ARG A 109 -0.77 -2.41 7.01
N ASN A 110 -0.90 -3.72 7.17
CA ASN A 110 -0.08 -4.70 6.46
C ASN A 110 -0.18 -4.57 4.93
N MET A 111 -1.34 -4.18 4.40
CA MET A 111 -1.52 -3.96 2.95
C MET A 111 -0.62 -2.83 2.46
N TYR A 112 -0.62 -1.69 3.16
CA TYR A 112 0.20 -0.53 2.80
C TYR A 112 1.69 -0.85 2.90
N GLU A 113 2.12 -1.51 3.97
CA GLU A 113 3.52 -1.91 4.15
C GLU A 113 3.97 -2.90 3.05
N ASN A 114 3.12 -3.85 2.66
CA ASN A 114 3.40 -4.79 1.58
C ASN A 114 3.50 -4.11 0.20
N LEU A 115 2.65 -3.12 -0.07
CA LEU A 115 2.73 -2.35 -1.31
C LEU A 115 4.03 -1.55 -1.37
N ILE A 116 4.41 -0.87 -0.29
CA ILE A 116 5.70 -0.15 -0.20
C ILE A 116 6.87 -1.12 -0.44
N LEU A 117 6.83 -2.31 0.18
CA LEU A 117 7.86 -3.32 -0.01
C LEU A 117 7.92 -3.81 -1.46
N THR A 118 6.77 -3.95 -2.12
CA THR A 118 6.70 -4.33 -3.54
C THR A 118 7.36 -3.28 -4.43
N TYR A 119 7.06 -2.00 -4.20
CA TYR A 119 7.70 -0.89 -4.92
C TYR A 119 9.21 -0.83 -4.68
N LYS A 120 9.66 -1.11 -3.44
CA LYS A 120 11.09 -1.21 -3.14
C LYS A 120 11.75 -2.34 -3.91
N LYS A 121 11.15 -3.54 -3.92
CA LYS A 121 11.66 -4.68 -4.69
C LYS A 121 11.70 -4.39 -6.18
N LEU A 122 10.72 -3.66 -6.71
CA LEU A 122 10.70 -3.23 -8.11
C LEU A 122 11.87 -2.29 -8.43
N LEU A 123 12.15 -1.31 -7.56
CA LEU A 123 13.30 -0.43 -7.69
C LEU A 123 14.61 -1.23 -7.70
N ASP A 124 14.81 -2.12 -6.72
CA ASP A 124 16.00 -2.95 -6.62
C ASP A 124 16.18 -3.82 -7.87
N ALA A 125 15.10 -4.45 -8.33
CA ALA A 125 15.11 -5.26 -9.55
C ALA A 125 15.50 -4.44 -10.79
N LYS A 126 14.96 -3.22 -10.97
CA LYS A 126 15.34 -2.36 -12.11
C LYS A 126 16.81 -1.95 -12.05
N ARG A 127 17.33 -1.62 -10.87
CA ARG A 127 18.75 -1.30 -10.67
C ARG A 127 19.63 -2.47 -11.08
N ASP A 128 19.32 -3.67 -10.59
CA ASP A 128 20.11 -4.87 -10.86
C ASP A 128 20.08 -5.23 -12.36
N LEU A 129 18.91 -5.09 -13.01
CA LEU A 129 18.76 -5.29 -14.46
C LEU A 129 19.67 -4.34 -15.26
N LYS A 130 19.76 -3.08 -14.84
CA LYS A 130 20.63 -2.07 -15.48
C LYS A 130 22.11 -2.37 -15.28
N GLN A 131 22.51 -2.84 -14.10
CA GLN A 131 23.89 -3.28 -13.86
C GLN A 131 24.27 -4.45 -14.77
N VAL A 132 23.39 -5.44 -14.90
CA VAL A 132 23.59 -6.59 -15.80
C VAL A 132 23.67 -6.14 -17.26
N ALA A 133 22.81 -5.20 -17.70
CA ALA A 133 22.86 -4.66 -19.06
C ALA A 133 24.17 -3.93 -19.36
N ASN A 134 24.67 -3.14 -18.41
CA ASN A 134 25.96 -2.46 -18.53
C ASN A 134 27.11 -3.47 -18.60
N ALA A 135 27.12 -4.47 -17.72
CA ALA A 135 28.14 -5.52 -17.70
C ALA A 135 28.18 -6.30 -19.02
N LYS A 136 27.00 -6.63 -19.59
CA LYS A 136 26.92 -7.25 -20.91
C LYS A 136 27.53 -6.38 -22.01
N THR A 137 27.23 -5.08 -21.99
CA THR A 137 27.77 -4.13 -22.98
C THR A 137 29.30 -4.01 -22.87
N GLU A 138 29.85 -4.16 -21.67
CA GLU A 138 31.30 -4.15 -21.44
C GLU A 138 31.96 -5.45 -21.92
N ILE A 139 31.34 -6.60 -21.64
CA ILE A 139 31.77 -7.91 -22.18
C ILE A 139 31.79 -7.87 -23.71
N ASP A 140 30.72 -7.40 -24.35
CA ASP A 140 30.64 -7.30 -25.82
C ASP A 140 31.75 -6.41 -26.43
N LYS A 141 32.25 -5.42 -25.66
CA LYS A 141 33.39 -4.58 -26.10
C LYS A 141 34.72 -5.29 -25.90
N LEU A 142 34.90 -5.96 -24.77
CA LEU A 142 36.13 -6.71 -24.48
C LEU A 142 36.30 -7.87 -25.46
N ASP A 143 35.22 -8.58 -25.80
CA ASP A 143 35.24 -9.66 -26.81
C ASP A 143 35.68 -9.12 -28.18
N LYS A 144 35.15 -7.97 -28.61
CA LYS A 144 35.61 -7.33 -29.87
C LYS A 144 37.08 -6.92 -29.83
N GLN A 145 37.56 -6.43 -28.68
CA GLN A 145 38.97 -6.07 -28.52
C GLN A 145 39.87 -7.31 -28.56
N LEU A 146 39.42 -8.43 -27.98
CA LEU A 146 40.13 -9.71 -28.05
C LEU A 146 40.23 -10.19 -29.50
N ASP A 147 39.13 -10.18 -30.26
CA ASP A 147 39.13 -10.54 -31.68
C ASP A 147 40.11 -9.66 -32.49
N ASP A 148 40.06 -8.34 -32.30
CA ASP A 148 40.96 -7.40 -32.97
C ASP A 148 42.44 -7.66 -32.62
N TYR A 149 42.74 -7.97 -31.36
CA TYR A 149 44.10 -8.30 -30.93
C TYR A 149 44.57 -9.65 -31.47
N GLU A 150 43.71 -10.66 -31.52
CA GLU A 150 44.04 -11.94 -32.15
C GLU A 150 44.40 -11.77 -33.63
N ASP A 151 43.62 -10.97 -34.37
CA ASP A 151 43.90 -10.70 -35.77
C ASP A 151 45.19 -9.89 -35.96
N GLN A 152 45.47 -8.92 -35.10
CA GLN A 152 46.75 -8.20 -35.11
C GLN A 152 47.95 -9.12 -34.85
N ILE A 153 47.82 -10.04 -33.89
CA ILE A 153 48.86 -11.04 -33.58
C ILE A 153 49.10 -11.93 -34.80
N ARG A 154 48.05 -12.48 -35.43
CA ARG A 154 48.18 -13.31 -36.65
C ARG A 154 48.87 -12.55 -37.78
N ASN A 155 48.53 -11.29 -37.98
CA ASN A 155 49.15 -10.43 -38.99
C ASN A 155 50.64 -10.20 -38.69
N LEU A 156 50.99 -9.92 -37.43
CA LEU A 156 52.38 -9.74 -36.98
C LEU A 156 53.20 -11.02 -37.13
N GLU A 157 52.65 -12.18 -36.75
CA GLU A 157 53.30 -13.48 -36.91
C GLU A 157 53.59 -13.77 -38.39
N THR A 158 52.62 -13.52 -39.27
CA THR A 158 52.77 -13.69 -40.72
C THR A 158 53.86 -12.78 -41.29
N ALA A 159 53.88 -11.50 -40.88
CA ALA A 159 54.91 -10.55 -41.30
C ALA A 159 56.31 -10.95 -40.81
N LEU A 160 56.41 -11.45 -39.57
CA LEU A 160 57.67 -11.89 -38.98
C LEU A 160 58.22 -13.13 -39.68
N GLU A 161 57.34 -14.07 -40.05
CA GLU A 161 57.73 -15.25 -40.84
C GLU A 161 58.23 -14.87 -42.25
N LEU A 162 57.56 -13.94 -42.94
CA LEU A 162 58.04 -13.41 -44.21
C LEU A 162 59.42 -12.77 -44.08
N ALA A 163 59.62 -11.92 -43.07
CA ALA A 163 60.92 -11.28 -42.81
C ALA A 163 62.02 -12.32 -42.55
N ARG A 164 61.74 -13.36 -41.76
CA ARG A 164 62.68 -14.47 -41.50
C ARG A 164 63.07 -15.22 -42.78
N ARG A 165 62.11 -15.45 -43.69
CA ARG A 165 62.38 -16.13 -44.97
C ARG A 165 63.25 -15.27 -45.88
N ILE A 166 62.99 -13.97 -45.96
CA ILE A 166 63.81 -13.03 -46.75
C ILE A 166 65.24 -13.00 -46.23
N ASN A 167 65.42 -12.92 -44.91
CA ASN A 167 66.73 -12.83 -44.28
C ASN A 167 67.56 -14.14 -44.35
N ARG A 168 66.91 -15.28 -44.60
CA ARG A 168 67.58 -16.58 -44.86
C ARG A 168 68.04 -16.75 -46.31
N ASN A 169 67.53 -15.93 -47.22
CA ASN A 169 67.79 -16.00 -48.66
C ASN A 169 68.80 -14.95 -49.14
N GLN A 170 69.40 -14.19 -48.22
CA GLN A 170 70.58 -13.34 -48.42
C GLN A 170 71.81 -14.04 -47.84
#